data_AF-A0A1I8J5V4-F1
#
_entry.id   AF-A0A1I8J5V4-F1
#
_cell.length_a   1.000
_cell.length_b   1.000
_cell.length_c   1.000
_cell.angle_alpha   90.00
_cell.angle_beta   90.00
_cell.angle_gamma   90.00
#
_symmetry.space_group_name_H-M   'P 1'
#
loop_
_entity.id
_entity.type
_entity.pdbx_description
1 polymer ?
#
loop_
_entity_poly.entity_id
_entity_poly.type
_entity_poly.pdbx_seq_one_letter_code
_entity_poly.pdbx_strand_id
1 'polypeptide(L)'
;MVGTPVYKLWQAVLSNTQALSGQLSSQLTQLNTNLHQLALLCQERKMLKKRYLTEKAQLDAEARRLADEAAKTEHQYMKQLDKVVYDREKFELLASRRRRSSTASGGSSTRSSKMENYRMQYLKSSVKLHNCHNKLVLCIDEANSHSDLAENSQTPALCEYVENTACDCAQRCVAVMEEAGAHLAHSNEAFAGLQSQLMRALREIRVVSDYQRLGEEAAVARLGNNSRQGGQLGRQPQLQRLASRSQQQLQQVGRPMLAFNAQLLREYSGRLKPGQLSYDSFTREHLLEHLQ
;
A
#
# COMPACT_ATOMS: atom_id res chain seq x y z
N MET A 1 -21.40 -54.14 44.82
CA MET A 1 -21.76 -53.16 43.77
C MET A 1 -20.64 -52.93 42.76
N VAL A 2 -19.37 -53.02 43.16
CA VAL A 2 -18.25 -53.07 42.20
C VAL A 2 -18.46 -54.28 41.27
N GLY A 3 -18.44 -54.03 39.96
CA GLY A 3 -18.56 -55.09 38.93
C GLY A 3 -19.94 -55.29 38.31
N THR A 4 -21.01 -54.63 38.82
CA THR A 4 -22.33 -54.73 38.18
C THR A 4 -22.35 -54.01 36.82
N PRO A 5 -23.19 -54.47 35.86
CA PRO A 5 -23.35 -53.80 34.56
C PRO A 5 -23.71 -52.32 34.69
N VAL A 6 -24.53 -51.97 35.69
CA VAL A 6 -24.89 -50.59 36.05
C VAL A 6 -23.67 -49.78 36.49
N TYR A 7 -22.78 -50.34 37.32
CA TYR A 7 -21.55 -49.66 37.73
C TYR A 7 -20.58 -49.46 36.56
N LYS A 8 -20.45 -50.45 35.67
CA LYS A 8 -19.62 -50.33 34.45
C LYS A 8 -20.16 -49.28 33.49
N LEU A 9 -21.47 -49.21 33.32
CA LEU A 9 -22.12 -48.14 32.56
C LEU A 9 -21.84 -46.77 33.18
N TRP A 10 -22.02 -46.63 34.49
CA TRP A 10 -21.75 -45.37 35.18
C TRP A 10 -20.30 -44.91 34.96
N GLN A 11 -19.34 -45.82 35.06
CA GLN A 11 -17.93 -45.53 34.74
C GLN A 11 -17.73 -45.13 33.27
N ALA A 12 -18.41 -45.80 32.33
CA ALA A 12 -18.36 -45.43 30.92
C ALA A 12 -18.99 -44.06 30.64
N VAL A 13 -20.11 -43.71 31.29
CA VAL A 13 -20.75 -42.40 31.20
C VAL A 13 -19.81 -41.32 31.73
N LEU A 14 -19.21 -41.54 32.91
CA LEU A 14 -18.30 -40.60 33.54
C LEU A 14 -17.06 -40.36 32.66
N SER A 15 -16.42 -41.44 32.20
CA SER A 15 -15.24 -41.38 31.33
C SER A 15 -15.54 -40.67 30.00
N ASN A 16 -16.65 -41.01 29.32
CA ASN A 16 -17.06 -40.34 28.08
C ASN A 16 -17.34 -38.86 28.28
N THR A 17 -17.98 -38.48 29.40
CA THR A 17 -18.28 -37.07 29.72
C THR A 17 -17.00 -36.28 30.00
N GLN A 18 -16.02 -36.89 30.69
CA GLN A 18 -14.70 -36.28 30.91
C GLN A 18 -13.93 -36.10 29.60
N ALA A 19 -13.94 -37.12 28.72
CA ALA A 19 -13.33 -37.04 27.40
C ALA A 19 -13.97 -35.93 26.55
N LEU A 20 -15.30 -35.81 26.58
CA LEU A 20 -16.06 -34.75 25.91
C LEU A 20 -15.62 -33.35 26.37
N SER A 21 -15.53 -33.16 27.68
CA SER A 21 -15.12 -31.89 28.29
C SER A 21 -13.69 -31.50 27.92
N GLY A 22 -12.76 -32.47 27.93
CA GLY A 22 -11.38 -32.26 27.49
C GLY A 22 -11.28 -31.85 26.02
N GLN A 23 -12.05 -32.50 25.14
CA GLN A 23 -12.12 -32.14 23.73
C GLN A 23 -12.68 -30.73 23.50
N LEU A 24 -13.79 -30.37 24.15
CA LEU A 24 -14.37 -29.02 24.07
C LEU A 24 -13.36 -27.94 24.50
N SER A 25 -12.61 -28.20 25.57
CA SER A 25 -11.60 -27.25 26.07
C SER A 25 -10.44 -27.07 25.09
N SER A 26 -9.98 -28.16 24.48
CA SER A 26 -8.93 -28.12 23.45
C SER A 26 -9.40 -27.38 22.19
N GLN A 27 -10.63 -27.62 21.75
CA GLN A 27 -11.24 -26.93 20.61
C GLN A 27 -11.36 -25.43 20.83
N LEU A 28 -11.85 -25.03 22.01
CA LEU A 28 -11.95 -23.62 22.37
C LEU A 28 -10.57 -22.94 22.31
N THR A 29 -9.52 -23.65 22.74
CA THR A 29 -8.14 -23.14 22.67
C THR A 29 -7.70 -22.93 21.22
N GLN A 30 -7.92 -23.92 20.34
CA GLN A 30 -7.58 -23.80 18.91
C GLN A 30 -8.35 -22.67 18.22
N LEU A 31 -9.66 -22.56 18.47
CA LEU A 31 -10.49 -21.50 17.91
C LEU A 31 -10.04 -20.11 18.39
N ASN A 32 -9.63 -19.98 19.66
CA ASN A 32 -9.07 -18.74 20.18
C ASN A 32 -7.74 -18.37 19.51
N THR A 33 -6.88 -19.34 19.22
CA THR A 33 -5.65 -19.10 18.44
C THR A 33 -5.98 -18.58 17.04
N ASN A 34 -6.93 -19.21 16.34
CA ASN A 34 -7.35 -18.79 15.01
C ASN A 34 -7.97 -17.39 15.04
N LEU A 35 -8.79 -17.10 16.05
CA LEU A 35 -9.36 -15.77 16.26
C LEU A 35 -8.27 -14.70 16.45
N HIS A 36 -7.23 -15.00 17.23
CA HIS A 36 -6.10 -14.11 17.43
C HIS A 36 -5.33 -13.86 16.13
N GLN A 37 -5.05 -14.90 15.35
CA GLN A 37 -4.41 -14.77 14.04
C GLN A 37 -5.24 -13.90 13.07
N LEU A 38 -6.56 -14.09 13.03
CA LEU A 38 -7.45 -13.23 12.24
C LEU A 38 -7.42 -11.77 12.68
N ALA A 39 -7.32 -11.52 14.00
CA ALA A 39 -7.18 -10.17 14.53
C ALA A 39 -5.87 -9.50 14.07
N LEU A 40 -4.76 -10.24 14.08
CA LEU A 40 -3.47 -9.76 13.56
C LEU A 40 -3.54 -9.45 12.06
N LEU A 41 -4.13 -10.34 11.25
CA LEU A 41 -4.32 -10.11 9.81
C LEU A 41 -5.20 -8.88 9.54
N CYS A 42 -6.24 -8.65 10.35
CA CYS A 42 -7.04 -7.43 10.28
C CYS A 42 -6.22 -6.17 10.57
N GLN A 43 -5.31 -6.23 11.54
CA GLN A 43 -4.42 -5.13 11.87
C GLN A 43 -3.38 -4.88 10.78
N GLU A 44 -2.75 -5.93 10.25
CA GLU A 44 -1.84 -5.85 9.10
C GLU A 44 -2.51 -5.13 7.92
N ARG A 45 -3.75 -5.49 7.59
CA ARG A 45 -4.51 -4.85 6.50
C ARG A 45 -4.78 -3.36 6.75
N LYS A 46 -5.09 -2.98 8.00
CA LYS A 46 -5.24 -1.56 8.39
C LYS A 46 -3.92 -0.80 8.23
N MET A 47 -2.82 -1.41 8.64
CA MET A 47 -1.48 -0.82 8.55
C MET A 47 -1.02 -0.68 7.10
N LEU A 48 -1.29 -1.67 6.24
CA LEU A 48 -1.00 -1.61 4.81
C LEU A 48 -1.72 -0.43 4.14
N LYS A 49 -3.03 -0.27 4.42
CA LYS A 49 -3.80 0.88 3.92
C LYS A 49 -3.21 2.21 4.38
N LYS A 50 -2.82 2.31 5.66
CA LYS A 50 -2.19 3.51 6.21
C LYS A 50 -0.87 3.82 5.50
N ARG A 51 -0.02 2.82 5.30
CA ARG A 51 1.26 2.96 4.60
C ARG A 51 1.07 3.49 3.18
N TYR A 52 0.17 2.88 2.41
CA TYR A 52 -0.18 3.32 1.07
C TYR A 52 -0.58 4.80 1.03
N LEU A 53 -1.51 5.21 1.91
CA LEU A 53 -1.97 6.59 1.95
C LEU A 53 -0.87 7.58 2.32
N THR A 54 -0.01 7.21 3.28
CA THR A 54 1.13 8.05 3.68
C THR A 54 2.12 8.23 2.54
N GLU A 55 2.52 7.14 1.89
CA GLU A 55 3.52 7.16 0.81
C GLU A 55 2.98 7.89 -0.42
N LYS A 56 1.71 7.67 -0.77
CA LYS A 56 1.04 8.43 -1.83
C LYS A 56 0.97 9.92 -1.52
N ALA A 57 0.64 10.29 -0.28
CA ALA A 57 0.62 11.68 0.14
C ALA A 57 2.01 12.34 0.10
N GLN A 58 3.07 11.59 0.38
CA GLN A 58 4.46 12.07 0.25
C GLN A 58 4.83 12.36 -1.20
N LEU A 59 4.54 11.44 -2.14
CA LEU A 59 4.75 11.67 -3.57
C LEU A 59 3.99 12.90 -4.07
N ASP A 60 2.73 13.04 -3.67
CA ASP A 60 1.91 14.19 -4.06
C ASP A 60 2.40 15.50 -3.42
N ALA A 61 2.95 15.45 -2.20
CA ALA A 61 3.52 16.61 -1.53
C ALA A 61 4.80 17.08 -2.22
N GLU A 62 5.67 16.15 -2.63
CA GLU A 62 6.91 16.49 -3.33
C GLU A 62 6.64 17.06 -4.72
N ALA A 63 5.70 16.46 -5.47
CA ALA A 63 5.27 17.01 -6.76
C ALA A 63 4.73 18.45 -6.64
N ARG A 64 3.95 18.74 -5.58
CA ARG A 64 3.48 20.11 -5.30
C ARG A 64 4.62 21.06 -4.95
N ARG A 65 5.56 20.62 -4.11
CA ARG A 65 6.73 21.41 -3.72
C ARG A 65 7.56 21.85 -4.94
N LEU A 66 7.81 20.92 -5.87
CA LEU A 66 8.54 21.17 -7.10
C LEU A 66 7.78 22.13 -8.04
N ALA A 67 6.47 21.92 -8.20
CA ALA A 67 5.63 22.83 -8.98
C ALA A 67 5.61 24.25 -8.40
N ASP A 68 5.52 24.39 -7.07
CA ASP A 68 5.53 25.69 -6.39
C ASP A 68 6.88 26.42 -6.55
N GLU A 69 8.01 25.70 -6.47
CA GLU A 69 9.33 26.30 -6.69
C GLU A 69 9.54 26.71 -8.16
N ALA A 70 9.02 25.94 -9.12
CA ALA A 70 9.01 26.32 -10.54
C ALA A 70 8.19 27.61 -10.76
N ALA A 71 6.97 27.68 -10.21
CA ALA A 71 6.10 28.87 -10.31
C ALA A 71 6.73 30.12 -9.66
N LYS A 72 7.37 29.94 -8.48
CA LYS A 72 8.09 31.01 -7.81
C LYS A 72 9.29 31.49 -8.62
N THR A 73 10.03 30.58 -9.24
CA THR A 73 11.17 30.91 -10.09
C THR A 73 10.72 31.58 -11.39
N GLU A 74 9.56 31.20 -11.94
CA GLU A 74 8.93 31.87 -13.09
C GLU A 74 8.61 33.33 -12.77
N HIS A 75 7.99 33.59 -11.63
CA HIS A 75 7.72 34.96 -11.17
C HIS A 75 9.00 35.79 -10.99
N GLN A 76 10.07 35.17 -10.47
CA GLN A 76 11.37 35.84 -10.36
C GLN A 76 11.97 36.15 -11.73
N TYR A 77 11.85 35.21 -12.67
CA TYR A 77 12.33 35.37 -14.04
C TYR A 77 11.63 36.54 -14.74
N MET A 78 10.29 36.62 -14.64
CA MET A 78 9.51 37.75 -15.17
C MET A 78 9.99 39.09 -14.62
N LYS A 79 10.21 39.21 -13.30
CA LYS A 79 10.74 40.44 -12.69
C LYS A 79 12.12 40.82 -13.20
N GLN A 80 12.99 39.84 -13.44
CA GLN A 80 14.32 40.12 -14.00
C GLN A 80 14.24 40.49 -15.47
N LEU A 81 13.29 39.92 -16.21
CA LEU A 81 13.05 40.24 -17.61
C LEU A 81 12.63 41.71 -17.75
N ASP A 82 11.63 42.15 -16.98
CA ASP A 82 11.19 43.55 -16.92
C ASP A 82 12.36 44.50 -16.61
N LYS A 83 13.21 44.11 -15.65
CA LYS A 83 14.39 44.90 -15.26
C LYS A 83 15.41 45.02 -16.39
N VAL A 84 15.69 43.91 -17.10
CA VAL A 84 16.61 43.90 -18.23
C VAL A 84 16.08 44.75 -19.38
N VAL A 85 14.79 44.64 -19.69
CA VAL A 85 14.12 45.46 -20.71
C VAL A 85 14.25 46.94 -20.37
N TYR A 86 13.94 47.34 -19.13
CA TYR A 86 14.10 48.71 -18.66
C TYR A 86 15.55 49.23 -18.74
N ASP A 87 16.52 48.45 -18.22
CA ASP A 87 17.93 48.83 -18.24
C ASP A 87 18.46 48.97 -19.69
N ARG A 88 17.99 48.10 -20.60
CA ARG A 88 18.29 48.14 -22.04
C ARG A 88 17.76 49.41 -22.69
N GLU A 89 16.48 49.74 -22.49
CA GLU A 89 15.86 50.94 -23.04
C GLU A 89 16.57 52.22 -22.58
N LYS A 90 16.94 52.30 -21.30
CA LYS A 90 17.71 53.44 -20.76
C LYS A 90 19.09 53.56 -21.42
N PHE A 91 19.79 52.44 -21.60
CA PHE A 91 21.08 52.41 -22.28
C PHE A 91 20.95 52.82 -23.77
N GLU A 92 19.99 52.25 -24.50
CA GLU A 92 19.75 52.55 -25.92
C GLU A 92 19.34 54.01 -26.15
N LEU A 93 18.53 54.59 -25.26
CA LEU A 93 18.14 56.01 -25.32
C LEU A 93 19.36 56.94 -25.22
N LEU A 94 20.27 56.65 -24.28
CA LEU A 94 21.51 57.42 -24.10
C LEU A 94 22.49 57.22 -25.27
N ALA A 95 22.61 55.99 -25.77
CA ALA A 95 23.41 55.67 -26.95
C ALA A 95 22.89 56.42 -28.20
N SER A 96 21.58 56.47 -28.38
CA SER A 96 20.91 57.17 -29.50
C SER A 96 21.02 58.69 -29.39
N ARG A 97 20.98 59.25 -28.17
CA ARG A 97 21.23 60.69 -27.94
C ARG A 97 22.68 61.06 -28.28
N ARG A 98 23.65 60.20 -27.95
CA ARG A 98 25.07 60.40 -28.30
C ARG A 98 25.31 60.36 -29.82
N ARG A 99 24.69 59.42 -30.53
CA ARG A 99 24.77 59.34 -32.01
C ARG A 99 24.17 60.57 -32.70
N ARG A 100 23.16 61.20 -32.10
CA ARG A 100 22.54 62.43 -32.62
C ARG A 100 23.31 63.71 -32.26
N SER A 101 24.11 63.70 -31.19
CA SER A 101 24.87 64.88 -30.73
C SER A 101 26.33 64.91 -31.18
N SER A 102 26.83 63.88 -31.86
CA SER A 102 28.23 63.81 -32.33
C SER A 102 28.55 64.76 -33.49
N THR A 103 27.58 65.55 -33.96
CA THR A 103 27.79 66.69 -34.89
C THR A 103 28.11 68.00 -34.18
N ALA A 104 28.02 68.08 -32.85
CA ALA A 104 28.41 69.25 -32.07
C ALA A 104 29.59 68.91 -31.15
N SER A 105 30.72 69.57 -31.40
CA SER A 105 31.98 69.44 -30.65
C SER A 105 31.80 69.60 -29.13
N GLY A 106 32.41 68.71 -28.34
CA GLY A 106 32.59 68.88 -26.89
C GLY A 106 31.89 67.83 -26.02
N GLY A 107 32.33 66.57 -26.08
CA GLY A 107 31.85 65.52 -25.19
C GLY A 107 32.43 65.64 -23.78
N SER A 108 31.65 66.14 -22.81
CA SER A 108 31.99 66.12 -21.37
C SER A 108 32.28 64.68 -20.89
N SER A 109 33.40 64.48 -20.17
CA SER A 109 33.82 63.20 -19.56
C SER A 109 32.73 62.58 -18.67
N THR A 110 31.91 63.41 -18.03
CA THR A 110 30.77 63.01 -17.19
C THR A 110 29.65 62.31 -17.98
N ARG A 111 29.44 62.67 -19.25
CA ARG A 111 28.42 62.02 -20.13
C ARG A 111 28.89 60.64 -20.60
N SER A 112 30.19 60.47 -20.83
CA SER A 112 30.79 59.16 -21.14
C SER A 112 30.73 58.21 -19.95
N SER A 113 31.04 58.72 -18.75
CA SER A 113 30.95 57.96 -17.50
C SER A 113 29.51 57.49 -17.19
N LYS A 114 28.50 58.36 -17.37
CA LYS A 114 27.09 57.97 -17.20
C LYS A 114 26.65 56.86 -18.17
N MET A 115 27.08 56.93 -19.44
CA MET A 115 26.78 55.89 -20.43
C MET A 115 27.38 54.53 -20.04
N GLU A 116 28.63 54.53 -19.59
CA GLU A 116 29.30 53.30 -19.14
C GLU A 116 28.61 52.69 -17.90
N ASN A 117 28.13 53.53 -16.97
CA ASN A 117 27.36 53.07 -15.82
C ASN A 117 26.07 52.33 -16.23
N TYR A 118 25.29 52.86 -17.19
CA TYR A 118 24.09 52.19 -17.69
C TYR A 118 24.41 50.92 -18.50
N ARG A 119 25.54 50.91 -19.22
CA ARG A 119 26.03 49.71 -19.90
C ARG A 119 26.34 48.59 -18.89
N MET A 120 27.09 48.92 -17.83
CA MET A 120 27.38 47.98 -16.75
C MET A 120 26.11 47.51 -16.03
N GLN A 121 25.15 48.41 -15.82
CA GLN A 121 23.88 48.07 -15.18
C GLN A 121 23.05 47.08 -16.03
N TYR A 122 22.96 47.32 -17.34
CA TYR A 122 22.32 46.41 -18.29
C TYR A 122 23.03 45.05 -18.36
N LEU A 123 24.36 45.03 -18.38
CA LEU A 123 25.11 43.78 -18.34
C LEU A 123 24.83 43.00 -17.05
N LYS A 124 24.82 43.70 -15.90
CA LYS A 124 24.56 43.09 -14.59
C LYS A 124 23.13 42.54 -14.47
N SER A 125 22.12 43.23 -15.02
CA SER A 125 20.76 42.69 -15.06
C SER A 125 20.64 41.52 -16.03
N SER A 126 21.33 41.56 -17.17
CA SER A 126 21.35 40.46 -18.14
C SER A 126 21.93 39.17 -17.54
N VAL A 127 23.03 39.26 -16.79
CA VAL A 127 23.61 38.12 -16.07
C VAL A 127 22.62 37.54 -15.05
N LYS A 128 21.92 38.41 -14.29
CA LYS A 128 20.89 37.96 -13.33
C LYS A 128 19.71 37.27 -14.01
N LEU A 129 19.28 37.78 -15.17
CA LEU A 129 18.24 37.16 -15.97
C LEU A 129 18.66 35.78 -16.48
N HIS A 130 19.89 35.65 -17.00
CA HIS A 130 20.41 34.36 -17.46
C HIS A 130 20.51 33.33 -16.35
N ASN A 131 21.00 33.72 -15.17
CA ASN A 131 21.02 32.83 -14.00
C ASN A 131 19.61 32.42 -13.57
N CYS A 132 18.65 33.36 -13.58
CA CYS A 132 17.27 33.07 -13.25
C CYS A 132 16.58 32.19 -14.31
N HIS A 133 16.91 32.37 -15.59
CA HIS A 133 16.46 31.54 -16.72
C HIS A 133 16.90 30.10 -16.52
N ASN A 134 18.20 29.90 -16.26
CA ASN A 134 18.76 28.58 -16.06
C ASN A 134 18.12 27.89 -14.86
N LYS A 135 17.95 28.60 -13.75
CA LYS A 135 17.24 28.07 -12.59
C LYS A 135 15.81 27.65 -12.94
N LEU A 136 15.07 28.47 -13.69
CA LEU A 136 13.70 28.14 -14.10
C LEU A 136 13.64 26.89 -14.97
N VAL A 137 14.53 26.78 -15.97
CA VAL A 137 14.63 25.61 -16.84
C VAL A 137 14.93 24.35 -16.01
N LEU A 138 15.88 24.42 -15.08
CA LEU A 138 16.23 23.31 -14.19
C LEU A 138 15.06 22.92 -13.27
N CYS A 139 14.34 23.88 -12.68
CA CYS A 139 13.17 23.58 -11.85
C CYS A 139 12.04 22.90 -12.62
N ILE A 140 11.81 23.30 -13.87
CA ILE A 140 10.80 22.67 -14.74
C ILE A 140 11.22 21.23 -15.10
N ASP A 141 12.50 21.04 -15.46
CA ASP A 141 13.05 19.72 -15.79
C ASP A 141 13.01 18.77 -14.59
N GLU A 142 13.38 19.25 -13.40
CA GLU A 142 13.30 18.50 -12.15
C GLU A 142 11.85 18.10 -11.81
N ALA A 143 10.90 19.04 -11.93
CA ALA A 143 9.48 18.77 -11.67
C ALA A 143 8.89 17.74 -12.64
N ASN A 144 9.25 17.82 -13.92
CA ASN A 144 8.82 16.85 -14.93
C ASN A 144 9.47 15.48 -14.72
N SER A 145 10.78 15.44 -14.46
CA SER A 145 11.51 14.20 -14.17
C SER A 145 10.93 13.49 -12.94
N HIS A 146 10.58 14.24 -11.88
CA HIS A 146 9.89 13.69 -10.71
C HIS A 146 8.49 13.19 -11.07
N SER A 147 7.71 13.93 -11.85
CA SER A 147 6.38 13.50 -12.29
C SER A 147 6.45 12.20 -13.08
N ASP A 148 7.38 12.10 -14.03
CA ASP A 148 7.58 10.91 -14.86
C ASP A 148 8.03 9.72 -14.02
N LEU A 149 8.95 9.93 -13.06
CA LEU A 149 9.38 8.87 -12.14
C LEU A 149 8.22 8.42 -11.23
N ALA A 150 7.40 9.35 -10.75
CA ALA A 150 6.27 9.06 -9.90
C ALA A 150 5.17 8.29 -10.64
N GLU A 151 4.86 8.66 -11.88
CA GLU A 151 3.84 8.02 -12.70
C GLU A 151 4.30 6.67 -13.27
N ASN A 152 5.53 6.59 -13.78
CA ASN A 152 6.01 5.40 -14.51
C ASN A 152 6.75 4.38 -13.64
N SER A 153 7.15 4.72 -12.42
CA SER A 153 7.92 3.81 -11.56
C SER A 153 7.37 3.74 -10.14
N GLN A 154 7.34 4.84 -9.39
CA GLN A 154 7.06 4.79 -7.94
C GLN A 154 5.61 4.42 -7.62
N THR A 155 4.64 5.03 -8.31
CA THR A 155 3.21 4.71 -8.08
C THR A 155 2.87 3.27 -8.48
N PRO A 156 3.28 2.78 -9.67
CA PRO A 156 3.09 1.36 -10.03
C PRO A 156 3.73 0.40 -9.03
N ALA A 157 4.98 0.63 -8.61
CA ALA A 157 5.66 -0.21 -7.63
C ALA A 157 4.95 -0.24 -6.27
N LEU A 158 4.44 0.92 -5.81
CA LEU A 158 3.64 1.01 -4.60
C LEU A 158 2.31 0.23 -4.73
N CYS A 159 1.63 0.36 -5.87
CA CYS A 159 0.40 -0.40 -6.14
C CYS A 159 0.66 -1.91 -6.15
N GLU A 160 1.71 -2.36 -6.83
CA GLU A 160 2.10 -3.77 -6.88
C GLU A 160 2.44 -4.31 -5.48
N TYR A 161 3.21 -3.56 -4.69
CA TYR A 161 3.51 -3.93 -3.29
C TYR A 161 2.23 -4.10 -2.46
N VAL A 162 1.29 -3.15 -2.56
CA VAL A 162 0.02 -3.20 -1.84
C VAL A 162 -0.85 -4.36 -2.31
N GLU A 163 -0.93 -4.60 -3.61
CA GLU A 163 -1.71 -5.70 -4.18
C GLU A 163 -1.15 -7.06 -3.75
N ASN A 164 0.16 -7.27 -3.87
CA ASN A 164 0.82 -8.50 -3.46
C ASN A 164 0.63 -8.77 -1.97
N THR A 165 0.85 -7.75 -1.12
CA THR A 165 0.68 -7.89 0.33
C THR A 165 -0.80 -8.13 0.72
N ALA A 166 -1.74 -7.47 0.03
CA ALA A 166 -3.17 -7.68 0.26
C ALA A 166 -3.63 -9.07 -0.18
N CYS A 167 -3.09 -9.58 -1.30
CA CYS A 167 -3.35 -10.92 -1.80
C CYS A 167 -2.85 -11.98 -0.80
N ASP A 168 -1.60 -11.86 -0.36
CA ASP A 168 -1.01 -12.73 0.67
C ASP A 168 -1.82 -12.71 1.98
N CYS A 169 -2.18 -11.52 2.47
CA CYS A 169 -3.03 -11.38 3.66
C CYS A 169 -4.40 -12.06 3.48
N ALA A 170 -5.00 -11.97 2.28
CA ALA A 170 -6.26 -12.63 1.97
C ALA A 170 -6.12 -14.16 1.91
N GLN A 171 -5.02 -14.68 1.35
CA GLN A 171 -4.72 -16.11 1.33
C GLN A 171 -4.51 -16.66 2.75
N ARG A 172 -3.74 -15.96 3.57
CA ARG A 172 -3.56 -16.30 5.00
C ARG A 172 -4.90 -16.27 5.76
N CYS A 173 -5.75 -15.27 5.52
CA CYS A 173 -7.10 -15.23 6.10
C CYS A 173 -7.93 -16.48 5.75
N VAL A 174 -7.89 -16.89 4.48
CA VAL A 174 -8.61 -18.09 4.01
C VAL A 174 -8.07 -19.33 4.70
N ALA A 175 -6.74 -19.51 4.75
CA ALA A 175 -6.12 -20.66 5.39
C ALA A 175 -6.53 -20.80 6.87
N VAL A 176 -6.53 -19.69 7.64
CA VAL A 176 -6.95 -19.71 9.05
C VAL A 176 -8.44 -20.06 9.22
N MET A 177 -9.29 -19.59 8.29
CA MET A 177 -10.71 -19.93 8.29
C MET A 177 -10.95 -21.40 7.92
N GLU A 178 -10.21 -21.93 6.95
CA GLU A 178 -10.26 -23.34 6.58
C GLU A 178 -9.78 -24.23 7.73
N GLU A 179 -8.71 -23.85 8.41
CA GLU A 179 -8.23 -24.53 9.62
C GLU A 179 -9.28 -24.52 10.74
N ALA A 180 -9.92 -23.37 10.99
CA ALA A 180 -11.02 -23.28 11.96
C ALA A 180 -12.18 -24.20 11.58
N GLY A 181 -12.54 -24.26 10.29
CA GLY A 181 -13.55 -25.16 9.76
C GLY A 181 -13.17 -26.64 9.95
N ALA A 182 -11.92 -27.00 9.72
CA ALA A 182 -11.41 -28.35 9.92
C ALA A 182 -11.46 -28.77 11.39
N HIS A 183 -11.08 -27.88 12.31
CA HIS A 183 -11.21 -28.12 13.75
C HIS A 183 -12.68 -28.37 14.14
N LEU A 184 -13.61 -27.55 13.68
CA LEU A 184 -15.05 -27.74 13.95
C LEU A 184 -15.60 -29.04 13.35
N ALA A 185 -15.17 -29.43 12.14
CA ALA A 185 -15.59 -30.67 11.50
C ALA A 185 -15.10 -31.90 12.27
N HIS A 186 -13.81 -31.95 12.60
CA HIS A 186 -13.22 -33.04 13.39
C HIS A 186 -13.89 -33.19 14.77
N SER A 187 -14.22 -32.04 15.37
CA SER A 187 -14.93 -31.97 16.65
C SER A 187 -16.30 -32.64 16.59
N ASN A 188 -17.08 -32.33 15.55
CA ASN A 188 -18.40 -32.93 15.35
C ASN A 188 -18.32 -34.46 15.18
N GLU A 189 -17.32 -34.95 14.46
CA GLU A 189 -17.08 -36.39 14.32
C GLU A 189 -16.71 -37.06 15.64
N ALA A 190 -15.80 -36.45 16.41
CA ALA A 190 -15.40 -36.93 17.72
C ALA A 190 -16.58 -36.98 18.70
N PHE A 191 -17.42 -35.94 18.71
CA PHE A 191 -18.64 -35.88 19.51
C PHE A 191 -19.66 -36.94 19.12
N ALA A 192 -19.91 -37.13 17.81
CA ALA A 192 -20.78 -38.18 17.31
C ALA A 192 -20.27 -39.58 17.72
N GLY A 193 -18.95 -39.78 17.71
CA GLY A 193 -18.30 -41.00 18.17
C GLY A 193 -18.53 -41.28 19.66
N LEU A 194 -18.26 -40.30 20.52
CA LEU A 194 -18.48 -40.41 21.97
C LEU A 194 -19.96 -40.64 22.30
N GLN A 195 -20.86 -39.92 21.65
CA GLN A 195 -22.31 -40.11 21.81
C GLN A 195 -22.73 -41.54 21.40
N SER A 196 -22.19 -42.05 20.29
CA SER A 196 -22.49 -43.41 19.82
C SER A 196 -21.99 -44.47 20.79
N GLN A 197 -20.82 -44.29 21.41
CA GLN A 197 -20.28 -45.18 22.43
C GLN A 197 -21.17 -45.19 23.68
N LEU A 198 -21.59 -44.02 24.15
CA LEU A 198 -22.51 -43.88 25.28
C LEU A 198 -23.84 -44.59 25.02
N MET A 199 -24.45 -44.35 23.85
CA MET A 199 -25.72 -44.97 23.47
C MET A 199 -25.59 -46.50 23.32
N ARG A 200 -24.44 -47.00 22.86
CA ARG A 200 -24.16 -48.45 22.82
C ARG A 200 -24.09 -49.03 24.23
N ALA A 201 -23.32 -48.41 25.13
CA ALA A 201 -23.21 -48.85 26.51
C ALA A 201 -24.58 -48.87 27.21
N LEU A 202 -25.45 -47.89 26.94
CA LEU A 202 -26.82 -47.84 27.45
C LEU A 202 -27.71 -48.98 26.92
N ARG A 203 -27.54 -49.36 25.65
CA ARG A 203 -28.31 -50.46 25.03
C ARG A 203 -27.86 -51.86 25.48
N GLU A 204 -26.63 -51.99 25.94
CA GLU A 204 -26.09 -53.26 26.46
C GLU A 204 -26.67 -53.64 27.83
N ILE A 205 -27.34 -52.71 28.53
CA ILE A 205 -28.03 -52.97 29.79
C ILE A 205 -29.25 -53.87 29.52
N ARG A 206 -29.26 -55.06 30.11
CA ARG A 206 -30.44 -55.92 30.13
C ARG A 206 -30.86 -56.11 31.58
N VAL A 207 -31.75 -55.24 32.04
CA VAL A 207 -32.28 -55.20 33.42
C VAL A 207 -32.74 -56.59 33.92
N VAL A 208 -33.33 -57.42 33.05
CA VAL A 208 -33.82 -58.75 33.43
C VAL A 208 -32.69 -59.80 33.50
N SER A 209 -31.72 -59.74 32.58
CA SER A 209 -30.56 -60.65 32.53
C SER A 209 -29.60 -60.40 33.69
N ASP A 210 -29.44 -59.15 34.12
CA ASP A 210 -28.34 -58.76 35.01
C ASP A 210 -28.61 -59.09 36.48
N TYR A 211 -29.89 -59.12 36.88
CA TYR A 211 -30.32 -59.66 38.17
C TYR A 211 -30.54 -61.18 38.12
N GLN A 212 -30.91 -61.73 36.96
CA GLN A 212 -30.84 -63.19 36.73
C GLN A 212 -29.40 -63.70 36.83
N ARG A 213 -28.40 -62.94 36.38
CA ARG A 213 -26.98 -63.29 36.47
C ARG A 213 -26.42 -63.29 37.89
N LEU A 214 -26.98 -62.49 38.79
CA LEU A 214 -26.71 -62.60 40.24
C LEU A 214 -27.35 -63.87 40.83
N GLY A 215 -28.51 -64.29 40.30
CA GLY A 215 -29.13 -65.59 40.61
C GLY A 215 -28.44 -66.78 39.93
N GLU A 216 -27.80 -66.57 38.79
CA GLU A 216 -27.06 -67.56 38.00
C GLU A 216 -25.58 -67.63 38.40
N GLU A 217 -24.94 -66.60 38.95
CA GLU A 217 -23.65 -66.76 39.65
C GLU A 217 -23.83 -67.66 40.90
N ALA A 218 -25.06 -67.82 41.40
CA ALA A 218 -25.45 -68.85 42.36
C ALA A 218 -25.87 -70.20 41.72
N ALA A 219 -26.13 -70.27 40.40
CA ALA A 219 -26.65 -71.48 39.72
C ALA A 219 -25.76 -72.04 38.58
N VAL A 220 -24.77 -71.29 38.11
CA VAL A 220 -23.81 -71.61 37.03
C VAL A 220 -22.52 -72.18 37.64
N ALA A 221 -22.72 -73.02 38.66
CA ALA A 221 -22.02 -74.29 38.81
C ALA A 221 -22.46 -75.32 37.73
N ARG A 222 -23.38 -74.98 36.80
CA ARG A 222 -23.87 -75.93 35.77
C ARG A 222 -24.10 -75.26 34.41
N LEU A 223 -23.11 -75.47 33.53
CA LEU A 223 -23.17 -75.76 32.08
C LEU A 223 -23.96 -74.83 31.10
N GLY A 224 -23.22 -74.30 30.11
CA GLY A 224 -23.36 -74.78 28.72
C GLY A 224 -24.02 -73.91 27.62
N ASN A 225 -23.17 -73.25 26.81
CA ASN A 225 -23.17 -73.12 25.33
C ASN A 225 -24.24 -72.36 24.48
N ASN A 226 -23.69 -71.38 23.74
CA ASN A 226 -23.75 -71.13 22.27
C ASN A 226 -24.91 -70.38 21.53
N SER A 227 -24.49 -69.23 20.96
CA SER A 227 -24.51 -68.83 19.52
C SER A 227 -25.52 -67.81 18.94
N ARG A 228 -24.93 -66.80 18.25
CA ARG A 228 -25.30 -66.12 16.95
C ARG A 228 -26.56 -65.22 16.90
N GLN A 229 -26.71 -64.17 16.07
CA GLN A 229 -25.90 -63.26 15.23
C GLN A 229 -26.83 -62.14 14.68
N GLY A 230 -26.27 -60.96 14.33
CA GLY A 230 -26.74 -59.99 13.29
C GLY A 230 -27.92 -59.05 13.65
N GLY A 231 -28.02 -57.79 13.21
CA GLY A 231 -27.30 -56.94 12.25
C GLY A 231 -28.23 -55.76 11.86
N GLN A 232 -27.70 -54.62 11.41
CA GLN A 232 -28.29 -53.27 11.50
C GLN A 232 -28.87 -52.67 10.19
N LEU A 233 -29.58 -51.54 10.40
CA LEU A 233 -30.10 -50.49 9.50
C LEU A 233 -29.08 -49.84 8.52
N GLY A 234 -29.59 -49.10 7.52
CA GLY A 234 -28.85 -48.08 6.75
C GLY A 234 -29.72 -46.92 6.23
N ARG A 235 -29.14 -45.70 6.12
CA ARG A 235 -29.75 -44.39 5.77
C ARG A 235 -29.04 -43.73 4.55
N GLN A 236 -29.83 -43.12 3.64
CA GLN A 236 -29.82 -41.72 3.08
C GLN A 236 -28.59 -41.12 2.26
N PRO A 237 -28.64 -39.88 1.64
CA PRO A 237 -28.54 -39.60 0.17
C PRO A 237 -27.39 -38.62 -0.31
N GLN A 238 -27.56 -37.95 -1.47
CA GLN A 238 -26.56 -37.26 -2.37
C GLN A 238 -26.61 -35.70 -2.54
N LEU A 239 -25.43 -35.09 -2.87
CA LEU A 239 -25.04 -33.93 -3.77
C LEU A 239 -25.54 -32.45 -3.47
N GLN A 240 -24.94 -31.28 -3.86
CA GLN A 240 -23.82 -30.78 -4.73
C GLN A 240 -23.52 -29.23 -4.54
N ARG A 241 -22.25 -28.77 -4.80
CA ARG A 241 -21.67 -27.55 -5.54
C ARG A 241 -22.26 -26.09 -5.42
N LEU A 242 -21.61 -24.90 -5.65
CA LEU A 242 -20.42 -24.34 -6.40
C LEU A 242 -20.13 -22.81 -6.10
N ALA A 243 -18.88 -22.31 -6.31
CA ALA A 243 -18.32 -21.02 -6.92
C ALA A 243 -18.95 -19.61 -6.72
N SER A 244 -18.34 -18.39 -6.89
CA SER A 244 -16.98 -17.82 -7.19
C SER A 244 -16.99 -16.27 -7.02
N ARG A 245 -15.79 -15.64 -6.93
CA ARG A 245 -15.49 -14.19 -6.78
C ARG A 245 -15.45 -13.38 -8.09
N SER A 246 -15.54 -12.04 -7.97
CA SER A 246 -15.28 -11.04 -9.03
C SER A 246 -14.23 -9.99 -8.61
N GLN A 247 -13.45 -9.51 -9.60
CA GLN A 247 -12.47 -8.40 -9.51
C GLN A 247 -12.97 -7.21 -10.34
N GLN A 248 -12.60 -5.99 -9.95
CA GLN A 248 -12.82 -4.74 -10.71
C GLN A 248 -11.50 -4.00 -10.92
N GLN A 249 -11.31 -3.52 -12.15
CA GLN A 249 -10.15 -2.77 -12.64
C GLN A 249 -10.26 -1.27 -12.32
N LEU A 250 -9.12 -0.65 -12.01
CA LEU A 250 -8.94 0.79 -11.86
C LEU A 250 -8.40 1.38 -13.17
N GLN A 251 -9.02 2.47 -13.64
CA GLN A 251 -8.50 3.30 -14.73
C GLN A 251 -7.68 4.45 -14.13
N GLN A 252 -6.49 4.71 -14.69
CA GLN A 252 -5.65 5.86 -14.35
C GLN A 252 -5.81 6.96 -15.41
N VAL A 253 -5.88 8.21 -14.95
CA VAL A 253 -5.92 9.43 -15.78
C VAL A 253 -4.61 10.17 -15.52
N GLY A 254 -3.76 10.34 -16.53
CA GLY A 254 -2.46 11.01 -16.43
C GLY A 254 -2.58 12.52 -16.23
N ARG A 255 -1.64 13.12 -15.49
CA ARG A 255 -1.56 14.58 -15.31
C ARG A 255 -0.73 15.23 -16.44
N PRO A 256 -1.03 16.48 -16.83
CA PRO A 256 -0.26 17.19 -17.85
C PRO A 256 1.11 17.66 -17.29
N MET A 257 2.17 17.47 -18.08
CA MET A 257 3.53 17.95 -17.80
C MET A 257 3.62 19.49 -17.76
N LEU A 258 4.55 20.02 -16.97
CA LEU A 258 4.86 21.44 -16.94
C LEU A 258 5.71 21.84 -18.16
N ALA A 259 5.42 22.98 -18.75
CA ALA A 259 6.14 23.49 -19.91
C ALA A 259 6.60 24.93 -19.68
N PHE A 260 7.81 25.25 -20.16
CA PHE A 260 8.33 26.61 -20.15
C PHE A 260 7.46 27.52 -21.04
N ASN A 261 7.04 28.68 -20.51
CA ASN A 261 6.27 29.65 -21.27
C ASN A 261 7.17 30.38 -22.30
N ALA A 262 7.12 29.90 -23.54
CA ALA A 262 7.90 30.43 -24.66
C ALA A 262 7.63 31.91 -24.98
N GLN A 263 6.52 32.50 -24.52
CA GLN A 263 6.20 33.92 -24.75
C GLN A 263 7.21 34.84 -24.06
N LEU A 264 7.76 34.41 -22.91
CA LEU A 264 8.71 35.19 -22.13
C LEU A 264 10.05 35.41 -22.85
N LEU A 265 10.37 34.58 -23.85
CA LEU A 265 11.60 34.71 -24.64
C LEU A 265 11.51 35.75 -25.75
N ARG A 266 10.30 36.18 -26.15
CA ARG A 266 10.12 37.18 -27.22
C ARG A 266 10.55 38.59 -26.79
N GLU A 267 10.48 38.87 -25.51
CA GLU A 267 10.86 40.16 -24.92
C GLU A 267 12.37 40.27 -24.70
N TYR A 268 13.05 39.13 -24.57
CA TYR A 268 14.51 39.04 -24.56
C TYR A 268 15.09 38.92 -25.98
N SER A 269 16.33 39.34 -26.18
CA SER A 269 16.98 39.64 -27.48
C SER A 269 17.15 38.50 -28.52
N GLY A 270 16.33 37.44 -28.49
CA GLY A 270 16.21 36.45 -29.56
C GLY A 270 17.34 35.40 -29.61
N ARG A 271 18.14 35.26 -28.54
CA ARG A 271 19.25 34.29 -28.50
C ARG A 271 18.96 32.97 -27.76
N LEU A 272 17.88 32.89 -26.99
CA LEU A 272 17.55 31.72 -26.16
C LEU A 272 16.29 31.04 -26.70
N LYS A 273 16.32 29.70 -26.81
CA LYS A 273 15.16 28.88 -27.21
C LYS A 273 14.37 28.40 -25.98
N PRO A 274 13.06 28.13 -26.09
CA PRO A 274 12.27 27.55 -25.01
C PRO A 274 12.90 26.25 -24.50
N GLY A 275 13.07 26.12 -23.19
CA GLY A 275 13.67 24.94 -22.55
C GLY A 275 15.19 24.81 -22.73
N GLN A 276 15.88 25.76 -23.36
CA GLN A 276 17.34 25.71 -23.53
C GLN A 276 18.04 26.49 -22.40
N LEU A 277 19.07 25.88 -21.80
CA LEU A 277 19.97 26.57 -20.86
C LEU A 277 20.77 27.68 -21.57
N SER A 278 20.88 28.83 -20.93
CA SER A 278 21.80 29.89 -21.33
C SER A 278 23.22 29.50 -20.95
N TYR A 279 24.05 29.15 -21.94
CA TYR A 279 25.46 28.79 -21.76
C TYR A 279 26.37 29.90 -22.31
N ASP A 280 26.82 30.79 -21.44
CA ASP A 280 27.73 31.89 -21.75
C ASP A 280 28.84 32.01 -20.71
N SER A 281 29.76 32.95 -20.91
CA SER A 281 30.90 33.18 -20.01
C SER A 281 30.51 33.51 -18.56
N PHE A 282 29.26 33.87 -18.30
CA PHE A 282 28.76 34.24 -16.98
C PHE A 282 27.98 33.13 -16.29
N THR A 283 27.31 32.26 -17.05
CA THR A 283 26.51 31.15 -16.51
C THR A 283 27.28 29.84 -16.39
N ARG A 284 28.43 29.73 -17.07
CA ARG A 284 29.20 28.48 -17.16
C ARG A 284 29.60 27.88 -15.81
N GLU A 285 30.18 28.67 -14.91
CA GLU A 285 30.61 28.17 -13.58
C GLU A 285 29.40 27.73 -12.74
N HIS A 286 28.34 28.53 -12.75
CA HIS A 286 27.14 28.24 -11.97
C HIS A 286 26.37 27.01 -12.46
N LEU A 287 26.40 26.76 -13.78
CA LEU A 287 25.84 25.55 -14.38
C LEU A 287 26.67 24.30 -14.07
N LEU A 288 28.00 24.42 -14.01
CA LEU A 288 28.88 23.31 -13.65
C LEU A 288 28.71 22.88 -12.18
N GLU A 289 28.44 23.84 -11.28
CA GLU A 289 28.11 23.55 -9.88
C GLU A 289 26.79 22.78 -9.71
N HIS A 290 25.82 22.98 -10.61
CA HIS A 290 24.52 22.28 -10.56
C HIS A 290 24.54 20.91 -11.28
N LEU A 291 25.63 20.56 -11.98
CA LEU A 291 25.80 19.29 -12.70
C LEU A 291 26.69 18.28 -11.96
N GLN A 292 27.26 18.66 -10.81
CA GLN A 292 28.01 17.77 -9.90
C GLN A 292 27.09 17.20 -8.81
#